data_AF-A0A7S3CCG7-F1
#
_entry.id   AF-A0A7S3CCG7-F1
#
_cell.length_a   1.000
_cell.length_b   1.000
_cell.length_c   1.000
_cell.angle_alpha   90.00
_cell.angle_beta   90.00
_cell.angle_gamma   90.00
#
_symmetry.space_group_name_H-M   'P 1'
#
loop_
_entity.id
_entity.type
_entity.pdbx_description
1 polymer ?
#
loop_
_entity_poly.entity_id
_entity_poly.type
_entity_poly.pdbx_seq_one_letter_code
_entity_poly.pdbx_strand_id
1 'polypeptide(L)'
;SAPGESTEHASDLIERSLRRAEYVQEADFTSLGGLAKEVKCIRKVLSIPWNNIARFRDLGLRTPRGVMLHGPPGTGKTRLAYAAARETGAKLYVLNGPDLVSQFQGESEAGLRAVFESAVKNEPAIIFID
;
A
#
# COMPACT_ATOMS: atom_id res chain seq x y z
N SER A 1 10.59 13.12 -24.65
CA SER A 1 9.94 11.79 -24.66
C SER A 1 8.59 11.91 -25.35
N ALA A 2 8.21 10.92 -26.15
CA ALA A 2 6.92 10.95 -26.85
C ALA A 2 5.78 10.68 -25.85
N PRO A 3 4.61 11.33 -25.97
CA PRO A 3 3.51 11.20 -25.01
C PRO A 3 2.96 9.77 -24.85
N GLY A 4 3.24 8.85 -25.79
CA GLY A 4 2.80 7.44 -25.70
C GLY A 4 3.64 6.54 -24.79
N GLU A 5 4.95 6.78 -24.68
CA GLU A 5 5.85 5.93 -23.88
C GLU A 5 5.57 6.05 -22.37
N SER A 6 5.28 7.27 -21.91
CA SER A 6 4.98 7.54 -20.50
C SER A 6 3.65 6.92 -20.04
N THR A 7 2.67 6.78 -20.93
CA THR A 7 1.37 6.14 -20.61
C THR A 7 1.46 4.61 -20.52
N GLU A 8 2.33 4.01 -21.33
CA GLU A 8 2.56 2.57 -21.34
C GLU A 8 3.29 2.14 -20.05
N HIS A 9 4.35 2.85 -19.68
CA HIS A 9 5.07 2.61 -18.43
C HIS A 9 4.15 2.72 -17.20
N ALA A 10 3.28 3.73 -17.14
CA ALA A 10 2.36 3.91 -16.02
C ALA A 10 1.37 2.74 -15.88
N SER A 11 0.83 2.25 -17.00
CA SER A 11 -0.10 1.12 -17.03
C SER A 11 0.56 -0.17 -16.58
N ASP A 12 1.76 -0.43 -17.10
CA ASP A 12 2.60 -1.57 -16.76
C ASP A 12 3.01 -1.57 -15.27
N LEU A 13 3.33 -0.40 -14.70
CA LEU A 13 3.59 -0.28 -13.26
C LEU A 13 2.36 -0.62 -12.41
N ILE A 14 1.18 -0.16 -12.80
CA ILE A 14 -0.08 -0.49 -12.11
C ILE A 14 -0.32 -2.00 -12.18
N GLU A 15 -0.19 -2.61 -13.36
CA GLU A 15 -0.40 -4.05 -13.56
C GLU A 15 0.56 -4.88 -12.71
N ARG A 16 1.86 -4.57 -12.75
CA ARG A 16 2.87 -5.22 -11.90
C ARG A 16 2.54 -5.12 -10.41
N SER A 17 2.09 -3.94 -9.98
CA SER A 17 1.78 -3.69 -8.57
C SER A 17 0.59 -4.52 -8.07
N LEU A 18 -0.41 -4.73 -8.93
CA LEU A 18 -1.59 -5.54 -8.64
C LEU A 18 -1.26 -7.03 -8.71
N ARG A 19 -0.51 -7.46 -9.73
CA ARG A 19 -0.11 -8.87 -9.90
C ARG A 19 0.72 -9.38 -8.72
N ARG A 20 1.59 -8.53 -8.14
CA ARG A 20 2.34 -8.90 -6.92
C ARG A 20 1.44 -9.11 -5.72
N ALA A 21 0.33 -8.39 -5.62
CA ALA A 21 -0.65 -8.59 -4.56
C ALA A 21 -1.44 -9.91 -4.69
N GLU A 22 -1.56 -10.49 -5.89
CA GLU A 22 -2.26 -11.76 -6.08
C GLU A 22 -1.50 -12.96 -5.49
N TYR A 23 -0.17 -12.91 -5.47
CA TYR A 23 0.69 -13.95 -4.88
C TYR A 23 0.61 -14.05 -3.34
N VAL A 24 -0.20 -13.19 -2.70
CA VAL A 24 -0.20 -12.93 -1.27
C VAL A 24 -1.36 -13.62 -0.53
N GLN A 25 -2.14 -14.44 -1.23
CA GLN A 25 -3.35 -15.15 -0.72
C GLN A 25 -3.16 -16.00 0.54
N GLU A 26 -1.94 -16.16 1.08
CA GLU A 26 -1.66 -16.95 2.29
C GLU A 26 -1.36 -16.11 3.55
N ALA A 27 -1.31 -14.78 3.46
CA ALA A 27 -1.00 -13.93 4.62
C ALA A 27 -2.24 -13.64 5.47
N ASP A 28 -2.26 -14.14 6.71
CA ASP A 28 -3.26 -13.81 7.74
C ASP A 28 -2.53 -13.46 9.04
N PHE A 29 -3.14 -12.64 9.90
CA PHE A 29 -2.56 -12.28 11.19
C PHE A 29 -2.40 -13.49 12.10
N THR A 30 -3.20 -14.54 11.93
CA THR A 30 -3.04 -15.80 12.68
C THR A 30 -1.75 -16.54 12.33
N SER A 31 -1.19 -16.33 11.13
CA SER A 31 0.09 -16.95 10.73
C SER A 31 1.32 -16.15 11.18
N LEU A 32 1.13 -14.99 11.83
CA LEU A 32 2.19 -14.12 12.32
C LEU A 32 2.45 -14.34 13.82
N GLY A 33 3.36 -15.26 14.13
CA GLY A 33 3.81 -15.50 15.50
C GLY A 33 4.55 -14.29 16.11
N GLY A 34 4.22 -13.93 17.34
CA GLY A 34 4.96 -12.92 18.12
C GLY A 34 4.69 -11.45 17.77
N LEU A 35 3.85 -11.15 16.78
CA LEU A 35 3.58 -9.79 16.29
C LEU A 35 2.28 -9.16 16.81
N ALA A 36 1.78 -9.64 17.96
CA ALA A 36 0.47 -9.22 18.48
C ALA A 36 0.37 -7.71 18.75
N LYS A 37 1.47 -7.07 19.15
CA LYS A 37 1.52 -5.63 19.41
C LYS A 37 1.45 -4.81 18.12
N GLU A 38 2.18 -5.25 17.11
CA GLU A 38 2.29 -4.64 15.79
C GLU A 38 0.96 -4.76 15.03
N VAL A 39 0.35 -5.94 15.06
CA VAL A 39 -1.00 -6.19 14.53
C VAL A 39 -2.02 -5.25 15.18
N LYS A 40 -1.98 -5.11 16.52
CA LYS A 40 -2.88 -4.19 17.24
C LYS A 40 -2.66 -2.73 16.84
N CYS A 41 -1.41 -2.33 16.58
CA CYS A 41 -1.08 -0.98 16.13
C CYS A 41 -1.64 -0.71 14.73
N ILE A 42 -1.40 -1.62 13.79
CA ILE A 42 -1.90 -1.51 12.41
C ILE A 42 -3.42 -1.46 12.37
N ARG A 43 -4.12 -2.34 13.11
CA ARG A 43 -5.58 -2.31 13.22
C ARG A 43 -6.10 -0.96 13.68
N LYS A 44 -5.45 -0.33 14.66
CA LYS A 44 -5.85 1.01 15.10
C LYS A 44 -5.68 2.05 13.99
N VAL A 45 -4.58 1.99 13.25
CA VAL A 45 -4.30 2.96 12.19
C VAL A 45 -5.24 2.77 10.99
N LEU A 46 -5.58 1.52 10.64
CA LEU A 46 -6.42 1.23 9.48
C LEU A 46 -7.92 1.30 9.80
N SER A 47 -8.38 0.72 10.91
CA SER A 47 -9.82 0.57 11.19
C SER A 47 -10.48 1.78 11.85
N ILE A 48 -9.73 2.59 12.60
CA ILE A 48 -10.31 3.75 13.32
C ILE A 48 -10.71 4.87 12.36
N PRO A 49 -9.87 5.27 11.38
CA PRO A 49 -10.25 6.32 10.44
C PRO A 49 -11.47 5.90 9.63
N TRP A 50 -11.48 4.70 9.04
CA TRP A 50 -12.54 4.29 8.11
C TRP A 50 -13.95 4.31 8.70
N ASN A 51 -14.12 3.98 9.98
CA ASN A 51 -15.42 3.99 10.64
C ASN A 51 -15.87 5.39 11.12
N ASN A 52 -14.99 6.40 11.10
CA ASN A 52 -15.26 7.69 11.75
C ASN A 52 -14.57 8.90 11.08
N ILE A 53 -14.30 8.87 9.77
CA ILE A 53 -13.70 9.99 9.02
C ILE A 53 -14.44 11.32 9.29
N ALA A 54 -15.78 11.30 9.31
CA ALA A 54 -16.59 12.49 9.60
C ALA A 54 -16.30 13.06 11.01
N ARG A 55 -16.30 12.20 12.04
CA ARG A 55 -16.00 12.62 13.42
C ARG A 55 -14.57 13.13 13.59
N PHE A 56 -13.60 12.56 12.87
CA PHE A 56 -12.23 13.07 12.89
C PHE A 56 -12.14 14.48 12.31
N ARG A 57 -12.85 14.74 11.21
CA ARG A 57 -12.95 16.06 10.59
C ARG A 57 -13.61 17.06 11.53
N ASP A 58 -14.72 16.68 12.16
CA ASP A 58 -15.48 17.55 13.07
C ASP A 58 -14.70 17.90 14.34
N LEU A 59 -13.85 16.99 14.82
CA LEU A 59 -12.98 17.19 15.98
C LEU A 59 -11.64 17.87 15.64
N GLY A 60 -11.40 18.21 14.37
CA GLY A 60 -10.13 18.79 13.91
C GLY A 60 -8.93 17.85 14.03
N LEU A 61 -9.18 16.54 14.18
CA LEU A 61 -8.14 15.53 14.35
C LEU A 61 -7.58 15.11 12.98
N ARG A 62 -6.26 15.07 12.88
CA ARG A 62 -5.59 14.58 11.67
C ARG A 62 -5.69 13.06 11.59
N THR A 63 -6.12 12.54 10.46
CA THR A 63 -6.01 11.11 10.16
C THR A 63 -4.53 10.74 9.99
N PRO A 64 -4.10 9.56 10.46
CA PRO A 64 -2.77 9.04 10.16
C PRO A 64 -2.56 8.99 8.64
N ARG A 65 -1.44 9.51 8.15
CA ARG A 65 -1.15 9.63 6.71
C ARG A 65 -0.52 8.35 6.11
N GLY A 66 -0.05 7.44 6.96
CA GLY A 66 0.60 6.19 6.56
C GLY A 66 1.22 5.46 7.75
N VAL A 67 1.76 4.27 7.49
CA VAL A 67 2.47 3.42 8.46
C VAL A 67 3.86 3.13 7.92
N MET A 68 4.89 3.27 8.76
CA MET A 68 6.24 2.84 8.44
C MET A 68 6.60 1.60 9.26
N LEU A 69 6.94 0.50 8.59
CA LEU A 69 7.38 -0.73 9.21
C LEU A 69 8.91 -0.81 9.15
N HIS A 70 9.58 -0.85 10.29
CA HIS A 70 11.04 -0.94 10.36
C HIS A 70 11.49 -2.05 11.32
N GLY A 71 12.66 -2.63 11.06
CA GLY A 71 13.25 -3.68 11.89
C GLY A 71 14.15 -4.64 11.09
N PRO A 72 14.85 -5.56 11.75
CA PRO A 72 15.75 -6.53 11.13
C PRO A 72 15.10 -7.33 9.99
N PRO A 73 15.85 -7.81 8.99
CA PRO A 73 15.30 -8.70 7.97
C PRO A 73 14.71 -9.97 8.61
N GLY A 74 13.65 -10.52 7.99
CA GLY A 74 13.01 -11.75 8.48
C GLY A 74 11.98 -11.56 9.60
N THR A 75 11.73 -10.34 10.10
CA THR A 75 10.73 -10.08 11.16
C THR A 75 9.27 -10.04 10.68
N GLY A 76 8.99 -10.40 9.43
CA GLY A 76 7.62 -10.51 8.92
C GLY A 76 6.94 -9.20 8.49
N LYS A 77 7.68 -8.09 8.31
CA LYS A 77 7.12 -6.78 7.89
C LYS A 77 6.26 -6.85 6.62
N THR A 78 6.78 -7.46 5.57
CA THR A 78 6.07 -7.64 4.29
C THR A 78 4.80 -8.48 4.48
N ARG A 79 4.89 -9.61 5.19
CA ARG A 79 3.70 -10.44 5.52
C ARG A 79 2.68 -9.71 6.40
N LEU A 80 3.12 -8.81 7.29
CA LEU A 80 2.26 -8.02 8.14
C LEU A 80 1.45 -7.00 7.34
N ALA A 81 2.08 -6.29 6.39
CA ALA A 81 1.38 -5.36 5.49
C ALA A 81 0.32 -6.09 4.64
N TYR A 82 0.67 -7.28 4.17
CA TYR A 82 -0.20 -8.15 3.40
C TYR A 82 -1.41 -8.66 4.17
N ALA A 83 -1.20 -9.20 5.37
CA ALA A 83 -2.28 -9.64 6.24
C ALA A 83 -3.20 -8.47 6.62
N ALA A 84 -2.65 -7.26 6.79
CA ALA A 84 -3.43 -6.06 7.03
C ALA A 84 -4.35 -5.68 5.86
N ALA A 85 -3.85 -5.76 4.62
CA ALA A 85 -4.66 -5.52 3.42
C ALA A 85 -5.77 -6.56 3.26
N ARG A 86 -5.48 -7.82 3.57
CA ARG A 86 -6.49 -8.89 3.55
C ARG A 86 -7.58 -8.67 4.60
N GLU A 87 -7.20 -8.40 5.85
CA GLU A 87 -8.17 -8.19 6.94
C GLU A 87 -9.11 -7.01 6.63
N THR A 88 -8.57 -5.98 6.00
CA THR A 88 -9.32 -4.78 5.65
C THR A 88 -10.18 -4.92 4.40
N GLY A 89 -9.97 -5.95 3.59
CA GLY A 89 -10.60 -6.10 2.27
C GLY A 89 -10.18 -5.00 1.28
N ALA A 90 -9.09 -4.28 1.56
CA ALA A 90 -8.63 -3.20 0.70
C ALA A 90 -7.86 -3.74 -0.51
N LYS A 91 -8.01 -3.07 -1.66
CA LYS A 91 -7.22 -3.38 -2.84
C LYS A 91 -5.75 -3.04 -2.58
N LEU A 92 -4.87 -4.03 -2.72
CA LEU A 92 -3.46 -3.89 -2.42
C LEU A 92 -2.67 -3.61 -3.70
N TYR A 93 -1.85 -2.55 -3.66
CA TYR A 93 -0.87 -2.21 -4.67
C TYR A 93 0.52 -2.41 -4.05
N VAL A 94 1.38 -3.22 -4.67
CA VAL A 94 2.73 -3.51 -4.17
C VAL A 94 3.79 -2.91 -5.09
N LEU A 95 4.52 -1.92 -4.59
CA LEU A 95 5.63 -1.26 -5.29
C LEU A 95 6.93 -1.66 -4.63
N ASN A 96 7.89 -2.17 -5.41
CA ASN A 96 9.22 -2.46 -4.90
C ASN A 96 10.19 -1.32 -5.30
N GLY A 97 11.27 -1.12 -4.56
CA GLY A 97 12.31 -0.14 -4.88
C GLY A 97 12.73 -0.09 -6.36
N PRO A 98 13.00 -1.23 -7.04
CA PRO A 98 13.32 -1.25 -8.47
C PRO A 98 12.22 -0.71 -9.39
N ASP A 99 10.95 -0.82 -9.01
CA ASP A 99 9.83 -0.30 -9.80
C ASP A 99 9.75 1.23 -9.76
N LEU A 100 10.33 1.85 -8.73
CA LEU A 100 10.35 3.30 -8.55
C LEU A 100 11.54 3.95 -9.27
N VAL A 101 12.51 3.17 -9.74
CA VAL A 101 13.71 3.66 -10.41
C VAL A 101 13.57 3.44 -11.92
N SER A 102 13.41 4.53 -12.67
CA SER A 102 13.40 4.53 -14.14
C SER A 102 14.70 5.14 -14.67
N GLN A 103 15.11 4.71 -15.87
CA GLN A 103 16.28 5.26 -16.56
C GLN A 103 16.00 6.65 -17.18
N PHE A 104 14.72 7.03 -17.28
CA PHE A 104 14.28 8.26 -17.91
C PHE A 104 13.73 9.24 -16.87
N GLN A 105 14.20 10.48 -16.92
CA GLN A 105 13.81 11.51 -15.95
C GLN A 105 12.31 11.81 -16.02
N GLY A 106 11.60 11.65 -14.90
CA GLY A 106 10.17 11.98 -14.76
C GLY A 106 9.20 10.81 -14.96
N GLU A 107 9.63 9.68 -15.52
CA GLU A 107 8.74 8.52 -15.73
C GLU A 107 8.37 7.84 -14.41
N SER A 108 9.32 7.71 -13.49
CA SER A 108 9.07 7.22 -12.13
C SER A 108 7.96 7.99 -11.41
N GLU A 109 7.99 9.32 -11.51
CA GLU A 109 7.03 10.21 -10.82
C GLU A 109 5.65 10.14 -11.46
N ALA A 110 5.60 10.05 -12.79
CA ALA A 110 4.35 9.87 -13.54
C ALA A 110 3.71 8.51 -13.23
N GLY A 111 4.50 7.44 -13.22
CA GLY A 111 4.04 6.10 -12.86
C GLY A 111 3.53 6.04 -11.42
N LEU A 112 4.29 6.60 -10.47
CA LEU A 112 3.86 6.65 -9.06
C LEU A 112 2.53 7.41 -8.92
N ARG A 113 2.40 8.57 -9.57
CA ARG A 113 1.15 9.34 -9.58
C ARG A 113 -0.02 8.52 -10.13
N ALA A 114 0.19 7.78 -11.21
CA ALA A 114 -0.83 6.92 -11.81
C ALA A 114 -1.26 5.77 -10.87
N VAL A 115 -0.33 5.19 -10.10
CA VAL A 115 -0.65 4.18 -9.08
C VAL A 115 -1.51 4.77 -7.97
N PHE A 116 -1.17 5.96 -7.47
CA PHE A 116 -2.00 6.66 -6.48
C PHE A 116 -3.40 7.00 -7.02
N GLU A 117 -3.50 7.49 -8.25
CA GLU A 117 -4.79 7.75 -8.90
C GLU A 117 -5.62 6.48 -9.09
N SER A 118 -4.97 5.37 -9.46
CA SER A 118 -5.61 4.06 -9.56
C SER A 118 -6.14 3.60 -8.20
N ALA A 119 -5.34 3.74 -7.13
CA ALA A 119 -5.75 3.38 -5.78
C ALA A 119 -6.97 4.18 -5.30
N VAL A 120 -7.01 5.49 -5.55
CA VAL A 120 -8.18 6.35 -5.23
C VAL A 120 -9.44 5.89 -5.99
N LYS A 121 -9.31 5.49 -7.26
CA LYS A 121 -10.44 4.96 -8.04
C LYS A 121 -10.94 3.60 -7.55
N ASN A 122 -10.10 2.87 -6.80
CA ASN A 122 -10.39 1.52 -6.31
C ASN A 122 -10.47 1.48 -4.76
N GLU A 123 -10.95 2.56 -4.14
CA GLU A 123 -11.14 2.60 -2.68
C GLU A 123 -12.10 1.49 -2.20
N PRO A 124 -11.84 0.87 -1.03
CA PRO A 124 -10.68 1.09 -0.15
C PRO A 124 -9.41 0.46 -0.72
N ALA A 125 -8.29 1.18 -0.65
CA ALA A 125 -7.01 0.73 -1.19
C ALA A 125 -5.84 0.95 -0.22
N ILE A 126 -4.84 0.08 -0.30
CA ILE A 126 -3.55 0.19 0.41
C ILE A 126 -2.44 0.13 -0.64
N ILE A 127 -1.51 1.09 -0.56
CA ILE A 127 -0.27 1.08 -1.32
C ILE A 127 0.83 0.66 -0.36
N PHE A 128 1.46 -0.48 -0.63
CA PHE A 128 2.62 -0.98 0.10
C PHE A 128 3.87 -0.74 -0.75
N ILE A 129 4.89 -0.15 -0.13
CA ILE A 129 6.18 0.16 -0.76
C ILE A 129 7.26 -0.62 0.00
N ASP A 130 7.94 -1.54 -0.68
CA ASP A 130 9.02 -2.40 -0.16
C ASP A 130 10.41 -2.01 -0.71
#